data_AF-A0A1I5W063-F1
#
_entry.id   AF-A0A1I5W063-F1
#
_cell.length_a   1.000
_cell.length_b   1.000
_cell.length_c   1.000
_cell.angle_alpha   90.00
_cell.angle_beta   90.00
_cell.angle_gamma   90.00
#
_symmetry.space_group_name_H-M   'P 1'
#
loop_
_entity.id
_entity.type
_entity.pdbx_description
1 polymer ?
#
loop_
_entity_poly.entity_id
_entity_poly.type
_entity_poly.pdbx_seq_one_letter_code
_entity_poly.pdbx_strand_id
1 'polypeptide(L)' 'MHDHLADLAMLGILDRYFRNEGRSADQYYEYEFAVDLDLVANVVSDFEGLALPDKSLN' A
#
# COMPACT_ATOMS: atom_id res chain seq x y z
N MET A 1 5.44 -9.41 -1.65
CA MET A 1 4.50 -8.65 -0.79
C MET A 1 5.05 -7.26 -0.44
N HIS A 2 6.36 -7.10 -0.20
CA HIS A 2 6.97 -5.76 0.00
C HIS A 2 6.91 -4.87 -1.26
N ASP A 3 6.89 -5.47 -2.46
CA ASP A 3 6.88 -4.74 -3.74
C ASP A 3 5.67 -3.82 -3.90
N HIS A 4 4.46 -4.27 -3.56
CA HIS A 4 3.24 -3.46 -3.77
C HIS A 4 3.21 -2.20 -2.91
N LEU A 5 3.75 -2.23 -1.69
CA LEU A 5 3.83 -1.03 -0.84
C LEU A 5 4.90 -0.06 -1.37
N ALA A 6 6.00 -0.58 -1.90
CA ALA A 6 7.01 0.24 -2.56
C ALA A 6 6.47 0.90 -3.84
N ASP A 7 5.66 0.19 -4.62
CA ASP A 7 4.98 0.74 -5.81
C ASP A 7 3.99 1.85 -5.42
N LEU A 8 3.16 1.62 -4.40
CA LEU A 8 2.24 2.65 -3.88
C LEU A 8 2.99 3.87 -3.35
N ALA A 9 4.17 3.67 -2.74
CA ALA A 9 5.03 4.77 -2.33
C ALA A 9 5.61 5.53 -3.53
N MET A 10 6.04 4.82 -4.57
CA MET A 10 6.51 5.43 -5.82
C MET A 10 5.42 6.23 -6.55
N LEU A 11 4.16 5.77 -6.46
CA LEU A 11 2.99 6.46 -7.01
C LEU A 11 2.53 7.65 -6.16
N GLY A 12 3.15 7.88 -4.99
CA GLY A 12 2.81 8.98 -4.09
C GLY A 12 1.53 8.76 -3.29
N ILE A 13 1.05 7.51 -3.18
CA ILE A 13 -0.11 7.15 -2.36
C ILE A 13 0.34 6.91 -0.92
N LEU A 14 1.55 6.39 -0.73
CA LEU A 14 2.17 6.17 0.57
C LEU A 14 3.46 6.98 0.71
N ASP A 15 3.71 7.49 1.90
CA ASP A 15 5.06 7.82 2.34
C ASP A 15 5.75 6.56 2.86
N ARG A 16 7.08 6.49 2.72
CA ARG A 16 7.90 5.36 3.15
C ARG A 16 9.03 5.84 4.04
N TYR A 17 9.08 5.30 5.26
CA TYR A 17 10.13 5.60 6.22
C TYR A 17 10.95 4.35 6.52
N PHE A 18 12.26 4.46 6.40
CA PHE A 18 13.17 3.40 6.80
C PHE A 18 13.47 3.51 8.30
N ARG A 19 13.20 2.45 9.05
CA ARG A 19 13.54 2.34 10.48
C ARG A 19 14.65 1.32 10.66
N ASN A 20 15.62 1.71 11.49
CA ASN A 20 16.72 0.86 11.90
C ASN A 20 16.90 1.04 13.41
N GLU A 21 16.45 0.05 14.19
CA GLU A 21 16.44 0.12 15.65
C GLU A 21 17.76 -0.38 16.29
N GLY A 22 18.83 -0.55 15.52
CA GLY A 22 20.14 -0.91 16.06
C GLY A 22 20.21 -2.36 16.56
N ARG A 23 20.83 -2.60 17.74
CA ARG A 23 21.49 -3.85 18.19
C ARG A 23 20.73 -5.18 18.04
N SER A 24 19.42 -5.17 17.78
CA SER A 24 18.61 -6.36 17.50
C SER A 24 18.41 -6.68 16.02
N ALA A 25 19.08 -5.96 15.11
CA ALA A 25 19.03 -6.16 13.66
C ALA A 25 17.64 -6.01 13.02
N ASP A 26 16.70 -5.34 13.69
CA ASP A 26 15.36 -5.13 13.15
C ASP A 26 15.36 -3.87 12.27
N GLN A 27 15.48 -4.11 10.97
CA GLN A 27 15.34 -3.10 9.93
C GLN A 27 13.99 -3.34 9.26
N TYR A 28 13.14 -2.33 9.25
CA TYR A 28 11.84 -2.41 8.63
C TYR A 28 11.46 -1.08 7.97
N TYR A 29 10.45 -1.15 7.11
CA TYR A 29 9.87 0.04 6.49
C TYR A 29 8.50 0.29 7.10
N GLU A 30 8.29 1.52 7.54
CA GLU A 30 6.97 2.05 7.89
C GLU A 30 6.39 2.75 6.68
N TYR A 31 5.06 2.67 6.56
CA TYR A 31 4.31 3.32 5.49
C TYR A 31 3.16 4.11 6.10
N GLU A 32 2.90 5.29 5.55
CA GLU A 32 1.82 6.18 5.96
C GLU A 32 1.08 6.67 4.71
N PHE A 33 -0.22 6.95 4.79
CA PHE A 33 -0.94 7.52 3.64
C PHE A 33 -0.46 8.96 3.38
N ALA A 34 0.07 9.19 2.19
CA ALA A 34 0.45 10.52 1.71
C ALA A 34 -0.74 11.29 1.10
N VAL A 35 -1.89 10.62 1.02
CA VAL A 35 -3.16 11.13 0.50
C VAL A 35 -4.23 11.10 1.59
N ASP A 36 -5.30 11.87 1.39
CA ASP A 36 -6.42 11.92 2.34
C ASP A 36 -7.06 10.53 2.52
N LEU A 37 -7.23 10.11 3.77
CA LEU A 37 -7.81 8.81 4.10
C LEU A 37 -9.27 8.69 3.65
N ASP A 38 -10.03 9.78 3.66
CA ASP A 38 -11.41 9.79 3.18
C ASP A 38 -11.46 9.56 1.67
N LEU A 39 -10.49 10.07 0.91
CA LEU A 39 -10.35 9.80 -0.52
C LEU A 39 -10.06 8.32 -0.75
N VAL A 40 -9.15 7.73 0.01
CA VAL A 40 -8.82 6.30 -0.09
C VAL A 40 -10.05 5.44 0.24
N ALA A 41 -10.77 5.76 1.32
CA ALA A 41 -11.96 5.05 1.73
C ALA A 41 -13.05 5.10 0.64
N ASN A 42 -13.32 6.28 0.08
CA ASN A 42 -14.29 6.44 -1.01
C ASN A 42 -13.94 5.58 -2.23
N VAL A 43 -12.68 5.62 -2.67
CA VAL A 43 -12.23 4.84 -3.83
C VAL A 43 -12.33 3.34 -3.55
N VAL A 44 -11.89 2.87 -2.38
CA VAL A 44 -11.98 1.44 -2.02
C VAL A 44 -13.44 0.99 -1.93
N SER A 45 -14.33 1.80 -1.39
CA SER A 45 -15.77 1.52 -1.35
C SER A 45 -16.39 1.40 -2.74
N ASP A 46 -15.94 2.21 -3.72
CA ASP A 46 -16.36 2.05 -5.12
C ASP A 46 -15.90 0.70 -5.72
N PHE A 47 -14.77 0.15 -5.24
CA PHE A 47 -14.24 -1.14 -5.68
C PHE A 47 -14.91 -2.36 -5.02
N GLU A 48 -15.56 -2.23 -3.86
CA GLU A 48 -16.29 -3.35 -3.24
C GLU A 48 -17.46 -3.85 -4.12
N GLY A 49 -17.94 -3.05 -5.07
CA GLY A 49 -18.91 -3.43 -6.09
C GLY A 49 -18.32 -3.96 -7.41
N LEU A 50 -17.01 -3.89 -7.59
CA LEU A 50 -16.33 -4.29 -8.83
C LEU A 50 -15.90 -5.75 -8.76
N ALA A 51 -16.69 -6.64 -9.37
CA ALA A 51 -16.28 -8.01 -9.59
C ALA A 51 -14.98 -8.04 -10.42
N LEU A 52 -13.88 -8.50 -9.82
CA LEU A 52 -12.65 -8.74 -10.56
C LEU A 52 -12.94 -9.79 -11.64
N PRO A 53 -12.54 -9.55 -12.91
CA PRO A 53 -12.78 -10.52 -13.97
C PRO A 53 -12.11 -11.85 -13.62
N ASP A 54 -12.91 -12.91 -13.64
CA ASP A 54 -12.50 -14.25 -13.26
C ASP A 54 -11.39 -14.72 -14.22
N LYS A 55 -10.17 -14.88 -13.69
CA LYS A 55 -8.97 -15.20 -14.48
C LYS A 55 -8.90 -16.68 -14.88
N SER A 56 -10.03 -17.38 -14.90
CA SER A 56 -10.13 -18.83 -15.12
C SER A 56 -10.25 -19.23 -16.60
N LEU A 57 -10.08 -18.31 -17.55
CA LEU A 57 -10.05 -18.60 -18.99
C LEU A 57 -8.79 -18.03 -19.64
N ASN A 58 -7.67 -18.76 -19.52
CA ASN A 58 -6.62 -18.87 -20.53
C ASN A 58 -5.79 -20.13 -20.29
#